data_AF-A0AAD4N6I4-F1
#
_entry.id   AF-A0AAD4N6I4-F1
#
_cell.length_a   1.000
_cell.length_b   1.000
_cell.length_c   1.000
_cell.angle_alpha   90.00
_cell.angle_beta   90.00
_cell.angle_gamma   90.00
#
_symmetry.space_group_name_H-M   'P 1'
#
loop_
_entity.id
_entity.type
_entity.pdbx_description
1 polymer ?
#
loop_
_entity_poly.entity_id
_entity_poly.type
_entity_poly.pdbx_seq_one_letter_code
_entity_poly.pdbx_strand_id
1 'polypeptide(L)'
;MKTLYLFIIAIKIKCSNNALYRVFPVYTCLAPGNAKRLQVVRDPGEARADKLILLYRKTKCKNARDAFQSDSGIGHDEEESPQTEIKKRLIALVAKGPLVHTIDTLTENVTAAGVPNNPLYELANQ
;
A
#
# COMPACT_ATOMS: atom_id res chain seq x y z
N MET A 1 38.44 9.97 -13.17
CA MET A 1 37.12 10.49 -12.75
C MET A 1 36.28 9.38 -12.11
N LYS A 2 36.33 9.16 -10.78
CA LYS A 2 35.51 8.13 -10.09
C LYS A 2 35.10 8.53 -8.64
N THR A 3 34.79 9.80 -8.40
CA THR A 3 34.66 10.31 -7.02
C THR A 3 33.34 11.02 -6.71
N LEU A 4 32.21 10.64 -7.34
CA LEU A 4 30.92 11.29 -7.05
C LEU A 4 29.81 10.42 -6.42
N TYR A 5 30.03 9.11 -6.22
CA TYR A 5 29.02 8.22 -5.61
C TYR A 5 29.44 7.70 -4.24
N LEU A 6 29.88 8.60 -3.34
CA LEU A 6 30.30 8.20 -1.99
C LEU A 6 29.12 7.76 -1.10
N PHE A 7 27.88 8.13 -1.47
CA PHE A 7 26.71 7.88 -0.67
C PHE A 7 25.66 7.08 -1.43
N ILE A 8 25.17 6.02 -0.79
CA ILE A 8 24.00 5.26 -1.21
C ILE A 8 22.85 5.52 -0.24
N ILE A 9 21.62 5.29 -0.68
CA ILE A 9 20.44 5.41 0.17
C ILE A 9 20.12 4.02 0.71
N ALA A 10 20.21 3.83 2.03
CA ALA A 10 19.68 2.64 2.68
C ALA A 10 18.19 2.84 2.95
N ILE A 11 17.38 1.83 2.62
CA ILE A 11 15.92 1.85 2.76
C ILE A 11 15.50 0.65 3.60
N LYS A 12 14.68 0.90 4.62
CA LYS A 12 13.98 -0.09 5.45
C LYS A 12 12.48 0.11 5.27
N ILE A 13 11.79 -0.95 4.92
CA ILE A 13 10.35 -0.94 4.67
C ILE A 13 9.65 -1.63 5.83
N LYS A 14 8.62 -0.99 6.38
CA LYS A 14 7.75 -1.55 7.43
C LYS A 14 6.31 -1.54 6.92
N CYS A 15 5.55 -2.59 7.19
CA CYS A 15 4.12 -2.66 6.92
C CYS A 15 3.34 -2.66 8.25
N SER A 16 2.13 -2.11 8.28
CA SER A 16 1.24 -2.21 9.44
C SER A 16 0.69 -3.63 9.65
N ASN A 17 0.56 -4.41 8.58
CA ASN A 17 -0.04 -5.73 8.62
C ASN A 17 0.77 -6.71 7.77
N ASN A 18 1.63 -7.50 8.43
CA ASN A 18 2.44 -8.53 7.77
C ASN A 18 1.69 -9.86 7.59
N ALA A 19 0.49 -10.02 8.15
CA ALA A 19 -0.30 -11.23 7.99
C ALA A 19 -0.98 -11.26 6.62
N LEU A 20 -1.47 -10.12 6.14
CA LEU A 20 -2.13 -10.00 4.83
C LEU A 20 -1.22 -9.47 3.72
N TYR A 21 -0.13 -8.79 4.03
CA TYR A 21 0.76 -8.22 3.02
C TYR A 21 2.15 -8.85 3.09
N ARG A 22 2.59 -9.40 1.95
CA ARG A 22 3.97 -9.82 1.72
C ARG A 22 4.71 -8.73 0.98
N VAL A 23 5.76 -8.19 1.59
CA VAL A 23 6.56 -7.09 1.04
C VAL A 23 7.98 -7.54 0.77
N PHE A 24 8.47 -7.31 -0.45
CA PHE A 24 9.82 -7.68 -0.85
C PHE A 24 10.47 -6.60 -1.74
N PRO A 25 11.73 -6.20 -1.46
CA PRO A 25 12.55 -6.52 -0.29
C PRO A 25 12.18 -5.67 0.95
N VAL A 26 12.47 -6.14 2.17
CA VAL A 26 12.28 -5.36 3.41
C VAL A 26 13.41 -4.35 3.65
N TYR A 27 14.62 -4.71 3.22
CA TYR A 27 15.81 -3.86 3.28
C TYR A 27 16.44 -3.80 1.91
N THR A 28 16.81 -2.61 1.45
CA THR A 28 17.56 -2.46 0.20
C THR A 28 18.41 -1.20 0.21
N CYS A 29 19.54 -1.26 -0.50
CA CYS A 29 20.33 -0.09 -0.86
C CYS A 29 19.96 0.37 -2.26
N LEU A 30 19.96 1.68 -2.47
CA LEU A 30 19.73 2.34 -3.74
C LEU A 30 20.90 3.27 -4.05
N ALA A 31 21.62 2.97 -5.13
CA ALA A 31 22.67 3.86 -5.62
C ALA A 31 22.05 5.08 -6.33
N PRO A 32 22.70 6.25 -6.33
CA PRO A 32 22.15 7.42 -6.99
C PRO A 32 21.98 7.18 -8.51
N GLY A 33 20.84 7.61 -9.05
CA GLY A 33 20.47 7.36 -10.45
C GLY A 33 19.84 5.99 -10.72
N ASN A 34 19.88 5.06 -9.76
CA ASN A 34 19.22 3.76 -9.90
C ASN A 34 17.79 3.79 -9.35
N ALA A 35 16.98 2.87 -9.87
CA ALA A 35 15.66 2.54 -9.34
C ALA A 35 15.62 1.07 -8.92
N LYS A 36 14.80 0.75 -7.91
CA LYS A 36 14.54 -0.63 -7.50
C LYS A 36 13.05 -0.86 -7.36
N ARG A 37 12.58 -2.04 -7.81
CA ARG A 37 11.18 -2.43 -7.72
C ARG A 37 10.86 -2.92 -6.32
N LEU A 38 9.78 -2.40 -5.74
CA LEU A 38 9.18 -2.88 -4.51
C LEU A 38 7.96 -3.73 -4.84
N GLN A 39 7.98 -4.99 -4.45
CA GLN A 39 6.85 -5.90 -4.63
C GLN A 39 6.01 -5.93 -3.35
N VAL A 40 4.71 -5.68 -3.51
CA VAL A 40 3.72 -5.77 -2.44
C VAL A 40 2.64 -6.71 -2.94
N VAL A 41 2.49 -7.86 -2.29
CA VAL A 41 1.45 -8.85 -2.57
C VAL A 41 0.49 -8.86 -1.40
N ARG A 42 -0.80 -8.85 -1.70
CA ARG A 42 -1.86 -8.92 -0.69
C ARG A 42 -2.59 -10.25 -0.79
N ASP A 43 -2.69 -10.96 0.32
CA ASP A 43 -3.51 -12.15 0.46
C ASP A 43 -4.99 -11.78 0.69
N PRO A 44 -5.94 -12.68 0.34
CA PRO A 44 -7.35 -12.48 0.63
C PRO A 44 -7.59 -12.22 2.13
N GLY A 45 -8.40 -11.22 2.45
CA GLY A 45 -8.70 -10.85 3.83
C GLY A 45 -9.64 -9.65 3.92
N GLU A 46 -9.92 -9.23 5.15
CA GLU A 46 -10.85 -8.15 5.47
C GLU A 46 -10.53 -6.84 4.73
N ALA A 47 -11.57 -6.11 4.36
CA ALA A 47 -11.47 -4.76 3.83
C ALA A 47 -10.97 -3.80 4.91
N ARG A 48 -9.71 -3.38 4.80
CA ARG A 48 -9.06 -2.53 5.78
C ARG A 48 -8.10 -1.53 5.11
N ALA A 49 -7.97 -0.36 5.74
CA ALA A 49 -6.89 0.57 5.44
C ALA A 49 -5.64 0.22 6.25
N ASP A 50 -4.54 -0.01 5.54
CA ASP A 50 -3.22 -0.32 6.05
C ASP A 50 -2.19 0.71 5.55
N LYS A 51 -0.96 0.65 6.08
CA LYS A 51 0.10 1.57 5.72
C LYS A 51 1.43 0.86 5.51
N LEU A 52 2.16 1.32 4.50
CA LEU A 52 3.55 1.00 4.26
C LEU A 52 4.40 2.23 4.60
N ILE A 53 5.44 2.04 5.41
CA ILE A 53 6.37 3.08 5.83
C ILE A 53 7.74 2.76 5.27
N LEU A 54 8.26 3.66 4.44
CA LEU A 54 9.62 3.63 3.91
C LEU A 54 10.48 4.55 4.78
N LEU A 55 11.43 3.97 5.48
CA LEU A 55 12.47 4.67 6.23
C LEU A 55 13.72 4.69 5.35
N TYR A 56 14.32 5.86 5.15
CA TYR A 56 15.54 5.95 4.35
C TYR A 56 16.51 6.99 4.89
N ARG A 57 17.80 6.68 4.76
CA ARG A 57 18.91 7.58 5.11
C ARG A 57 20.03 7.42 4.10
N LYS A 58 20.84 8.46 3.95
CA LYS A 58 22.11 8.32 3.23
C LYS A 58 23.08 7.53 4.12
N THR A 59 23.89 6.69 3.51
CA THR A 59 24.92 5.90 4.20
C THR A 59 26.08 5.59 3.25
N LYS A 60 27.24 5.28 3.83
CA LYS A 60 28.38 4.68 3.13
C LYS A 60 28.39 3.15 3.24
N CYS A 61 27.54 2.57 4.10
CA CYS A 61 27.45 1.13 4.32
C CYS A 61 26.93 0.43 3.06
N LYS A 62 27.54 -0.70 2.68
CA LYS A 62 27.09 -1.50 1.53
C LYS A 62 25.74 -2.19 1.80
N ASN A 63 25.52 -2.61 3.05
CA ASN A 63 24.31 -3.31 3.47
C ASN A 63 23.29 -2.35 4.09
N ALA A 64 22.03 -2.46 3.69
CA ALA A 64 20.97 -1.62 4.22
C ALA A 64 20.67 -1.93 5.68
N ARG A 65 20.75 -3.20 6.10
CA ARG A 65 20.43 -3.60 7.48
C ARG A 65 21.36 -2.94 8.49
N ASP A 66 22.66 -2.91 8.20
CA ASP A 66 23.70 -2.36 9.09
C ASP A 66 23.49 -0.85 9.30
N ALA A 67 23.05 -0.14 8.27
CA ALA A 67 22.70 1.28 8.36
C ALA A 67 21.51 1.59 9.30
N PHE A 68 20.73 0.58 9.72
CA PHE A 68 19.60 0.72 10.66
C PHE A 68 19.80 -0.07 11.97
N GLN A 69 20.99 -0.62 12.23
CA GLN A 69 21.29 -1.30 13.50
C GLN A 69 21.66 -0.30 14.62
N SER A 70 22.19 0.87 14.24
CA SER A 70 22.55 1.96 15.15
C SER A 70 21.37 2.63 15.88
N ASP A 71 20.13 2.25 15.55
CA ASP A 71 18.91 2.76 16.19
C ASP A 71 18.60 2.04 17.53
N SER A 72 19.32 0.95 17.82
CA SER A 72 19.32 0.27 19.11
C SER A 72 20.45 0.90 19.93
N GLY A 73 20.13 1.86 20.79
CA GLY A 73 21.14 2.62 21.53
C GLY A 73 22.18 1.73 22.21
N ILE A 74 23.45 1.97 21.87
CA ILE A 74 24.68 1.99 22.70
C ILE A 74 25.82 2.25 21.70
N GLY A 75 26.59 3.33 21.92
CA GLY A 75 27.55 3.89 20.97
C GLY A 75 28.87 3.12 20.85
N HIS A 76 29.70 3.52 19.88
CA HIS A 76 31.09 3.95 20.08
C HIS A 76 31.71 4.40 18.73
N ASP A 77 32.54 5.45 18.84
CA ASP A 77 33.59 5.93 17.94
C ASP A 77 33.22 6.93 16.80
N GLU A 78 33.29 8.20 17.19
CA GLU A 78 34.08 9.29 16.56
C GLU A 78 34.34 9.23 15.04
N GLU A 79 33.35 9.69 14.27
CA GLU A 79 33.61 10.63 13.18
C GLU A 79 32.30 11.41 12.99
N GLU A 80 32.35 12.72 13.22
CA GLU A 80 31.21 13.65 13.17
C GLU A 80 30.69 13.74 11.72
N SER A 81 30.02 12.67 11.32
CA SER A 81 29.38 12.53 10.02
C SER A 81 28.01 13.21 10.12
N PRO A 82 27.61 14.00 9.11
CA PRO A 82 26.41 14.82 9.20
C PRO A 82 25.24 13.92 9.59
N GLN A 83 24.67 14.20 10.77
CA GLN A 83 23.54 13.49 11.37
C GLN A 83 22.56 13.14 10.27
N THR A 84 22.61 11.90 9.81
CA THR A 84 21.92 11.53 8.57
C THR A 84 20.51 11.17 8.96
N GLU A 85 19.71 12.21 9.20
CA GLU A 85 18.32 12.14 9.63
C GLU A 85 17.57 11.05 8.85
N ILE A 86 16.94 10.14 9.57
CA ILE A 86 16.11 9.09 8.98
C ILE A 86 14.84 9.77 8.46
N LYS A 87 14.69 9.79 7.14
CA LYS A 87 13.49 10.31 6.49
C LYS A 87 12.46 9.20 6.36
N LYS A 88 11.18 9.58 6.49
CA LYS A 88 10.04 8.66 6.39
C LYS A 88 9.10 9.06 5.27
N ARG A 89 8.60 8.06 4.52
CA ARG A 89 7.52 8.21 3.55
C ARG A 89 6.43 7.19 3.83
N LEU A 90 5.19 7.65 3.83
CA LEU A 90 4.00 6.85 4.08
C LEU A 90 3.31 6.56 2.74
N ILE A 91 2.88 5.31 2.56
CA ILE A 91 2.04 4.87 1.45
C ILE A 91 0.81 4.21 2.07
N ALA A 92 -0.38 4.71 1.74
CA ALA A 92 -1.63 4.10 2.17
C ALA A 92 -1.96 2.88 1.30
N LEU A 93 -2.32 1.77 1.92
CA LEU A 93 -2.79 0.55 1.28
C LEU A 93 -4.28 0.41 1.60
N VAL A 94 -5.15 0.58 0.61
CA VAL A 94 -6.60 0.54 0.83
C VAL A 94 -7.20 -0.66 0.13
N ALA A 95 -7.70 -1.58 0.94
CA ALA A 95 -8.49 -2.70 0.51
C ALA A 95 -9.98 -2.35 0.48
N LYS A 96 -10.58 -2.33 -0.70
CA LYS A 96 -12.04 -2.25 -0.81
C LYS A 96 -12.65 -3.62 -0.58
N GLY A 97 -13.78 -3.65 0.11
CA GLY A 97 -14.62 -4.84 0.23
C GLY A 97 -15.24 -5.22 -1.12
N PRO A 98 -15.93 -6.37 -1.19
CA PRO A 98 -16.71 -6.71 -2.35
C PRO A 98 -17.68 -5.57 -2.67
N LEU A 99 -17.71 -5.14 -3.92
CA LEU A 99 -18.72 -4.22 -4.40
C LEU A 99 -20.06 -4.97 -4.33
N VAL A 100 -20.85 -4.68 -3.31
CA VAL A 100 -22.27 -5.04 -3.34
C VAL A 100 -22.88 -4.15 -4.41
N HIS A 101 -23.10 -4.70 -5.60
CA HIS A 101 -24.04 -4.10 -6.53
C HIS A 101 -25.40 -4.17 -5.83
N THR A 102 -25.86 -3.05 -5.28
CA THR A 102 -27.28 -2.89 -4.97
C THR A 102 -27.98 -3.02 -6.31
N ILE A 103 -28.44 -4.22 -6.62
CA ILE A 103 -29.54 -4.36 -7.56
C ILE A 103 -30.67 -3.69 -6.81
N ASP A 104 -30.93 -2.43 -7.13
CA ASP A 104 -32.17 -1.76 -6.76
C ASP A 104 -33.27 -2.67 -7.27
N THR A 105 -33.73 -3.55 -6.39
CA THR A 105 -34.84 -4.43 -6.65
C THR A 105 -36.02 -3.47 -6.66
N LEU A 106 -36.31 -2.92 -7.84
CA LEU A 106 -37.66 -2.52 -8.16
C LEU A 106 -38.48 -3.81 -7.98
N THR A 107 -39.00 -3.97 -6.77
CA THR A 107 -40.10 -4.86 -6.47
C THR A 107 -41.24 -4.40 -7.35
N GLU A 108 -41.27 -4.88 -8.60
CA GLU A 108 -42.52 -5.00 -9.33
C GLU A 108 -43.40 -5.91 -8.47
N ASN A 109 -44.46 -5.30 -7.92
CA ASN A 109 -45.49 -5.98 -7.17
C ASN A 109 -46.09 -7.07 -8.05
N VAL A 110 -45.57 -8.30 -7.96
CA VAL A 110 -46.26 -9.49 -8.47
C VAL A 110 -47.35 -9.82 -7.45
N THR A 111 -48.43 -9.05 -7.51
CA THR A 111 -49.69 -9.42 -6.88
C THR A 111 -50.16 -10.69 -7.57
N ALA A 112 -50.39 -11.74 -6.78
CA ALA A 112 -50.94 -13.00 -7.23
C ALA A 112 -52.37 -12.81 -7.78
N ALA A 113 -52.48 -12.55 -9.09
CA ALA A 113 -53.61 -12.86 -9.97
C ALA A 113 -53.31 -12.23 -11.33
N GLY A 114 -53.15 -13.05 -12.37
CA GLY A 114 -52.74 -12.63 -13.70
C GLY A 114 -53.81 -11.82 -14.45
N VAL A 115 -53.88 -10.51 -14.20
CA VAL A 115 -54.49 -9.54 -15.12
C VAL A 115 -53.67 -8.24 -15.09
N PRO A 116 -53.01 -7.86 -16.21
CA PRO A 116 -52.36 -6.55 -16.30
C PRO A 116 -53.43 -5.46 -16.45
N ASN A 117 -53.57 -4.61 -15.43
CA ASN A 117 -54.33 -3.36 -15.51
C ASN A 117 -53.58 -2.36 -16.41
N ASN A 118 -53.78 -2.47 -17.71
CA ASN A 118 -53.36 -1.45 -18.66
C ASN A 118 -54.57 -0.56 -19.03
N PRO A 119 -54.55 0.75 -18.71
CA PRO A 119 -55.64 1.67 -19.03
C PRO A 119 -55.85 1.85 -20.56
N LEU A 120 -54.95 1.35 -21.40
CA LEU A 120 -55.13 1.34 -22.86
C LEU A 120 -56.08 0.24 -23.35
N TYR A 121 -56.43 -0.76 -22.53
CA TYR A 121 -57.33 -1.86 -22.94
C TYR A 121 -58.81 -1.49 -22.84
N GLU A 122 -59.17 -0.46 -22.06
CA GLU A 122 -60.55 -0.03 -21.83
C GLU A 122 -61.10 0.88 -22.93
N LEU A 123 -60.24 1.57 -23.68
CA LEU A 123 -60.63 2.47 -24.79
C LEU A 123 -60.82 1.75 -26.12
N ALA A 124 -60.36 0.50 -26.25
CA ALA A 124 -60.48 -0.29 -27.48
C ALA A 124 -61.80 -1.08 -27.57
N ASN A 125 -62.61 -1.10 -26.51
CA ASN A 125 -63.86 -1.87 -26.41
C ASN A 125 -65.10 -0.98 -26.13
N GLN A 126 -65.07 0.28 -26.54
CA GLN A 126 -66.28 1.11 -26.68
C GLN A 126 -66.68 1.24 -28.14
#